data_AF-A0A0V0ZS07-F1
#
_entry.id   AF-A0A0V0ZS07-F1
#
_cell.length_a   1.000
_cell.length_b   1.000
_cell.length_c   1.000
_cell.angle_alpha   90.00
_cell.angle_beta   90.00
_cell.angle_gamma   90.00
#
_symmetry.space_group_name_H-M   'P 1'
#
loop_
_entity.id
_entity.type
_entity.pdbx_description
1 polymer ?
#
loop_
_entity_poly.entity_id
_entity_poly.type
_entity_poly.pdbx_seq_one_letter_code
_entity_poly.pdbx_strand_id
1 'polypeptide(L)'
;LVENDYGDAKYVDTFVKIMMQLCSSHTEALRDEGIRFTKTVEHLMFRLLEFRNVRLYHNNVNNCMSCTVSLLNFYYEIGHTELYIRYLYKLYELHMQRDNFVEAGLTMALHAECLKWCDSSVHALLAHSLFPDCVSQRELKEKLFLKMIDLFDRGELWEKAIVVCQELQHEYEHRTYEYDKLANLLEKMSKMYRNILKHQRAEPEYFRVLFCGLGFPIFLQNTTFIYRGDGYERLADFTSRIQAQYPNATLLQTLQPPGEEIKKSNGQYLLINKVDPIYDDQIKTIPTPVKDSRILWYYKCNDVQKFYFSRRISKKDCTLSKEWPVADEQENEFGLMWLEKTILVTSCRFPGILRWFLVSSESQIELSPLEVAVDSMKATISDLEKLIEEVERYSERALKPLAAKLQGMLQPAVMGGIKNYEKVFFTEEFMSKGSRKNLEMLELLKEQIASQVPLLEKGIFLHAKFCSSDQREFHHLLIDCFKEYKSHVEQHYGKQASLLPENSSLEIPKSNVLVYKQNLIDGSATSNDGRYPFSSSIASRKSNSVREWQA
;
A
#
# COMPACT_ATOMS: atom_id res chain seq x y z
N LEU A 1 -29.86 -15.03 21.71
CA LEU A 1 -29.36 -16.42 21.80
C LEU A 1 -27.84 -16.43 21.97
N VAL A 2 -27.10 -15.91 21.00
CA VAL A 2 -25.63 -15.95 21.02
C VAL A 2 -25.00 -15.01 22.06
N GLU A 3 -25.61 -13.86 22.35
CA GLU A 3 -25.12 -12.95 23.40
C GLU A 3 -25.26 -13.54 24.82
N ASN A 4 -26.20 -14.47 25.01
CA ASN A 4 -26.51 -15.16 26.26
C ASN A 4 -26.00 -16.61 26.28
N ASP A 5 -25.03 -16.94 25.41
CA ASP A 5 -24.37 -18.26 25.33
C ASP A 5 -25.27 -19.48 25.05
N TYR A 6 -26.43 -19.28 24.42
CA TYR A 6 -27.32 -20.37 24.00
C TYR A 6 -27.01 -20.89 22.57
N GLY A 7 -27.17 -22.20 22.35
CA GLY A 7 -27.00 -22.90 21.07
C GLY A 7 -25.56 -23.37 20.80
N ASP A 8 -25.37 -24.44 20.03
CA ASP A 8 -24.06 -24.98 19.63
C ASP A 8 -24.10 -25.48 18.17
N ALA A 9 -22.97 -25.99 17.64
CA ALA A 9 -22.94 -26.53 16.29
C ALA A 9 -23.97 -27.66 16.09
N LYS A 10 -24.16 -28.50 17.11
CA LYS A 10 -25.14 -29.58 17.10
C LYS A 10 -26.59 -29.07 17.01
N TYR A 11 -26.90 -27.96 17.65
CA TYR A 11 -28.19 -27.28 17.52
C TYR A 11 -28.41 -26.81 16.08
N VAL A 12 -27.40 -26.23 15.44
CA VAL A 12 -27.48 -25.82 14.02
C VAL A 12 -27.75 -27.02 13.13
N ASP A 13 -26.97 -28.10 13.27
CA ASP A 13 -27.17 -29.33 12.49
C ASP A 13 -28.57 -29.90 12.66
N THR A 14 -29.07 -29.89 13.90
CA THR A 14 -30.41 -30.38 14.23
C THR A 14 -31.50 -29.49 13.61
N PHE A 15 -31.36 -28.17 13.73
CA PHE A 15 -32.27 -27.20 13.12
C PHE A 15 -32.32 -27.38 11.60
N VAL A 16 -31.16 -27.43 10.94
CA VAL A 16 -31.06 -27.59 9.48
C VAL A 16 -31.69 -28.89 9.05
N LYS A 17 -31.38 -30.01 9.72
CA LYS A 17 -31.96 -31.32 9.40
C LYS A 17 -33.49 -31.30 9.48
N ILE A 18 -34.06 -30.76 10.56
CA ILE A 18 -35.51 -30.70 10.77
C ILE A 18 -36.16 -29.81 9.71
N MET A 19 -35.64 -28.59 9.52
CA MET A 19 -36.21 -27.62 8.59
C MET A 19 -36.11 -28.09 7.15
N MET A 20 -34.97 -28.65 6.73
CA MET A 20 -34.80 -29.22 5.39
C MET A 20 -35.80 -30.36 5.14
N GLN A 21 -36.04 -31.24 6.12
CA GLN A 21 -37.03 -32.31 5.99
C GLN A 21 -38.46 -31.75 5.85
N LEU A 22 -38.82 -30.77 6.68
CA LEU A 22 -40.15 -30.15 6.64
C LEU A 22 -40.38 -29.40 5.32
N CYS A 23 -39.44 -28.55 4.90
CA CYS A 23 -39.54 -27.78 3.67
C CYS A 23 -39.58 -28.69 2.43
N SER A 24 -38.80 -29.78 2.42
CA SER A 24 -38.79 -30.74 1.30
C SER A 24 -40.13 -31.46 1.08
N SER A 25 -40.96 -31.53 2.12
CA SER A 25 -42.28 -32.18 2.06
C SER A 25 -43.42 -31.29 1.57
N HIS A 26 -43.17 -30.00 1.33
CA HIS A 26 -44.18 -29.02 0.91
C HIS A 26 -44.28 -28.86 -0.62
N THR A 27 -45.29 -28.07 -1.05
CA THR A 27 -45.48 -27.68 -2.45
C THR A 27 -44.25 -26.93 -2.99
N GLU A 28 -44.01 -27.04 -4.30
CA GLU A 28 -42.80 -26.56 -4.97
C GLU A 28 -42.39 -25.13 -4.58
N ALA A 29 -43.32 -24.17 -4.56
CA ALA A 29 -43.03 -22.80 -4.18
C ALA A 29 -42.56 -22.65 -2.71
N LEU A 30 -43.25 -23.31 -1.77
CA LEU A 30 -42.90 -23.27 -0.34
C LEU A 30 -41.65 -24.10 -0.02
N ARG A 31 -41.40 -25.16 -0.79
CA ARG A 31 -40.19 -25.97 -0.69
C ARG A 31 -38.96 -25.13 -1.01
N ASP A 32 -38.95 -24.44 -2.16
CA ASP A 32 -37.79 -23.70 -2.62
C ASP A 32 -37.52 -22.45 -1.78
N GLU A 33 -38.57 -21.77 -1.31
CA GLU A 33 -38.44 -20.66 -0.35
C GLU A 33 -38.00 -21.14 1.04
N GLY A 34 -38.56 -22.24 1.54
CA GLY A 34 -38.19 -22.83 2.82
C GLY A 34 -36.75 -23.35 2.85
N ILE A 35 -36.28 -23.97 1.76
CA ILE A 35 -34.88 -24.38 1.62
C ILE A 35 -33.95 -23.16 1.61
N ARG A 36 -34.30 -22.10 0.88
CA ARG A 36 -33.53 -20.84 0.88
C ARG A 36 -33.46 -20.23 2.28
N PHE A 37 -34.60 -20.11 2.96
CA PHE A 37 -34.66 -19.63 4.35
C PHE A 37 -33.77 -20.45 5.27
N THR A 38 -33.87 -21.79 5.21
CA THR A 38 -33.09 -22.69 6.07
C THR A 38 -31.59 -22.50 5.86
N LYS A 39 -31.13 -22.40 4.62
CA LYS A 39 -29.71 -22.12 4.28
C LYS A 39 -29.25 -20.74 4.77
N THR A 40 -30.10 -19.72 4.66
CA THR A 40 -29.78 -18.38 5.17
C THR A 40 -29.63 -18.37 6.68
N VAL A 41 -30.54 -19.05 7.41
CA VAL A 41 -30.49 -19.14 8.88
C VAL A 41 -29.30 -19.99 9.33
N GLU A 42 -29.01 -21.09 8.64
CA GLU A 42 -27.82 -21.90 8.86
C GLU A 42 -26.55 -21.03 8.78
N HIS A 43 -26.39 -20.27 7.69
CA HIS A 43 -25.25 -19.40 7.51
C HIS A 43 -25.15 -18.34 8.62
N LEU A 44 -26.27 -17.70 8.97
CA LEU A 44 -26.31 -16.75 10.08
C LEU A 44 -25.87 -17.39 11.40
N MET A 45 -26.40 -18.56 11.72
CA MET A 45 -26.05 -19.28 12.96
C MET A 45 -24.57 -19.63 13.00
N PHE A 46 -23.98 -20.10 11.89
CA PHE A 46 -22.54 -20.35 11.80
C PHE A 46 -21.73 -19.09 12.09
N ARG A 47 -22.03 -17.96 11.43
CA ARG A 47 -21.32 -16.69 11.66
C ARG A 47 -21.44 -16.20 13.10
N LEU A 48 -22.61 -16.33 13.70
CA LEU A 48 -22.84 -15.94 15.09
C LEU A 48 -22.09 -16.85 16.07
N LEU A 49 -22.03 -18.16 15.81
CA LEU A 49 -21.25 -19.10 16.61
C LEU A 49 -19.74 -18.81 16.50
N GLU A 50 -19.24 -18.50 15.29
CA GLU A 50 -17.85 -18.05 15.10
C GLU A 50 -17.57 -16.78 15.92
N PHE A 51 -18.42 -15.77 15.80
CA PHE A 51 -18.33 -14.52 16.56
C PHE A 51 -18.29 -14.77 18.08
N ARG A 52 -19.15 -15.67 18.58
CA ARG A 52 -19.18 -16.06 19.99
C ARG A 52 -17.91 -16.74 20.43
N ASN A 53 -17.44 -17.73 19.68
CA ASN A 53 -16.25 -18.50 20.04
C ASN A 53 -15.02 -17.60 20.12
N VAL A 54 -14.90 -16.65 19.19
CA VAL A 54 -13.84 -15.62 19.24
C VAL A 54 -13.96 -14.75 20.48
N ARG A 55 -15.18 -14.26 20.80
CA ARG A 55 -15.42 -13.42 21.98
C ARG A 55 -15.10 -14.12 23.30
N LEU A 56 -15.50 -15.39 23.44
CA LEU A 56 -15.40 -16.14 24.69
C LEU A 56 -13.98 -16.70 24.94
N TYR A 57 -13.34 -17.24 23.90
CA TYR A 57 -12.16 -18.10 24.09
C TYR A 57 -10.85 -17.50 23.60
N HIS A 58 -10.91 -16.51 22.71
CA HIS A 58 -9.69 -16.01 22.05
C HIS A 58 -9.29 -14.60 22.46
N ASN A 59 -10.16 -13.84 23.17
CA ASN A 59 -9.97 -12.46 23.63
C ASN A 59 -9.09 -11.59 22.69
N ASN A 60 -9.27 -11.78 21.38
CA ASN A 60 -8.46 -11.15 20.35
C ASN A 60 -9.35 -10.14 19.63
N VAL A 61 -9.10 -8.87 19.89
CA VAL A 61 -9.85 -7.74 19.31
C VAL A 61 -9.81 -7.77 17.78
N ASN A 62 -8.71 -8.20 17.15
CA ASN A 62 -8.62 -8.30 15.68
C ASN A 62 -9.56 -9.39 15.15
N ASN A 63 -9.64 -10.53 15.84
CA ASN A 63 -10.60 -11.57 15.48
C ASN A 63 -12.04 -11.09 15.69
N CYS A 64 -12.31 -10.33 16.76
CA CYS A 64 -13.61 -9.71 16.99
C CYS A 64 -13.98 -8.75 15.84
N MET A 65 -13.05 -7.91 15.39
CA MET A 65 -13.25 -7.03 14.23
C MET A 65 -13.54 -7.84 12.95
N SER A 66 -12.75 -8.88 12.67
CA SER A 66 -12.96 -9.77 11.51
C SER A 66 -14.34 -10.43 11.53
N CYS A 67 -14.76 -10.99 12.66
CA CYS A 67 -16.10 -11.59 12.79
C CYS A 67 -17.21 -10.53 12.71
N THR A 68 -16.98 -9.31 13.21
CA THR A 68 -17.92 -8.19 13.08
C THR A 68 -18.13 -7.82 11.62
N VAL A 69 -17.05 -7.72 10.84
CA VAL A 69 -17.12 -7.46 9.39
C VAL A 69 -17.79 -8.61 8.64
N SER A 70 -17.53 -9.86 9.04
CA SER A 70 -18.22 -11.01 8.44
C SER A 70 -19.74 -10.96 8.66
N LEU A 71 -20.19 -10.58 9.85
CA LEU A 71 -21.62 -10.41 10.14
C LEU A 71 -22.22 -9.21 9.41
N LEU A 72 -21.47 -8.10 9.32
CA LEU A 72 -21.85 -6.91 8.59
C LEU A 72 -22.08 -7.22 7.09
N ASN A 73 -21.16 -7.95 6.46
CA ASN A 73 -21.33 -8.37 5.06
C ASN A 73 -22.57 -9.25 4.88
N PHE A 74 -22.80 -10.20 5.80
CA PHE A 74 -23.99 -11.04 5.76
C PHE A 74 -25.28 -10.23 5.89
N TYR A 75 -25.38 -9.30 6.85
CA TYR A 75 -26.57 -8.46 7.02
C TYR A 75 -26.82 -7.55 5.83
N TYR A 76 -25.76 -7.09 5.18
CA TYR A 76 -25.85 -6.33 3.94
C TYR A 76 -26.42 -7.19 2.80
N GLU A 77 -25.90 -8.41 2.60
CA GLU A 77 -26.35 -9.34 1.55
C GLU A 77 -27.83 -9.71 1.67
N ILE A 78 -28.35 -9.89 2.89
CA ILE A 78 -29.77 -10.19 3.13
C ILE A 78 -30.66 -8.94 3.20
N GLY A 79 -30.10 -7.73 3.07
CA GLY A 79 -30.83 -6.46 3.12
C GLY A 79 -31.33 -6.06 4.52
N HIS A 80 -30.78 -6.63 5.60
CA HIS A 80 -31.24 -6.38 6.97
C HIS A 80 -30.60 -5.10 7.57
N THR A 81 -31.08 -3.95 7.09
CA THR A 81 -30.50 -2.61 7.31
C THR A 81 -30.23 -2.27 8.78
N GLU A 82 -31.18 -2.52 9.70
CA GLU A 82 -31.01 -2.14 11.12
C GLU A 82 -29.79 -2.82 11.77
N LEU A 83 -29.63 -4.13 11.55
CA LEU A 83 -28.51 -4.89 12.08
C LEU A 83 -27.20 -4.51 11.38
N TYR A 84 -27.26 -4.24 10.08
CA TYR A 84 -26.11 -3.70 9.35
C TYR A 84 -25.59 -2.39 9.97
N ILE A 85 -26.48 -1.41 10.20
CA ILE A 85 -26.13 -0.14 10.86
C ILE A 85 -25.62 -0.39 12.27
N ARG A 86 -26.29 -1.23 13.07
CA ARG A 86 -25.84 -1.54 14.44
C ARG A 86 -24.43 -2.15 14.47
N TYR A 87 -24.11 -3.04 13.53
CA TYR A 87 -22.78 -3.66 13.46
C TYR A 87 -21.71 -2.73 12.86
N LEU A 88 -22.08 -1.76 12.02
CA LEU A 88 -21.19 -0.68 11.62
C LEU A 88 -20.72 0.14 12.83
N TYR A 89 -21.63 0.52 13.72
CA TYR A 89 -21.26 1.28 14.91
C TYR A 89 -20.48 0.46 15.93
N LYS A 90 -20.76 -0.84 16.04
CA LYS A 90 -19.92 -1.76 16.83
C LYS A 90 -18.49 -1.82 16.29
N LEU A 91 -18.33 -1.91 14.97
CA LEU A 91 -17.01 -1.88 14.33
C LEU A 91 -16.31 -0.53 14.54
N TYR A 92 -17.04 0.58 14.38
CA TYR A 92 -16.56 1.93 14.64
C TYR A 92 -16.00 2.07 16.07
N GLU A 93 -16.73 1.61 17.08
CA GLU A 93 -16.28 1.63 18.48
C GLU A 93 -14.99 0.81 18.68
N LEU A 94 -14.90 -0.37 18.08
CA LEU A 94 -13.68 -1.18 18.12
C LEU A 94 -12.49 -0.45 17.49
N HIS A 95 -12.69 0.28 16.38
CA HIS A 95 -11.63 1.09 15.78
C HIS A 95 -11.22 2.25 16.68
N MET A 96 -12.18 2.94 17.28
CA MET A 96 -11.91 4.05 18.20
C MET A 96 -11.14 3.60 19.44
N GLN A 97 -11.39 2.39 19.97
CA GLN A 97 -10.63 1.82 21.08
C GLN A 97 -9.16 1.51 20.75
N ARG A 98 -8.83 1.42 19.45
CA ARG A 98 -7.50 1.10 18.93
C ARG A 98 -6.84 2.28 18.19
N ASP A 99 -7.46 3.46 18.25
CA ASP A 99 -7.02 4.65 17.51
C ASP A 99 -6.88 4.43 15.99
N ASN A 100 -7.64 3.49 15.43
CA ASN A 100 -7.71 3.21 14.00
C ASN A 100 -8.63 4.24 13.31
N PHE A 101 -8.23 5.51 13.31
CA PHE A 101 -9.10 6.61 12.86
C PHE A 101 -9.47 6.51 11.38
N VAL A 102 -8.55 6.04 10.53
CA VAL A 102 -8.81 5.86 9.10
C VAL A 102 -9.90 4.83 8.87
N GLU A 103 -9.79 3.66 9.46
CA GLU A 103 -10.78 2.59 9.33
C GLU A 103 -12.12 2.98 9.95
N ALA A 104 -12.10 3.73 11.06
CA ALA A 104 -13.30 4.30 11.67
C ALA A 104 -14.02 5.27 10.70
N GLY A 105 -13.25 6.13 10.00
CA GLY A 105 -13.78 7.03 8.98
C GLY A 105 -14.38 6.28 7.79
N LEU A 106 -13.68 5.24 7.30
CA LEU A 106 -14.17 4.35 6.23
C LEU A 106 -15.42 3.57 6.65
N THR A 107 -15.54 3.21 7.92
CA THR A 107 -16.74 2.57 8.48
C THR A 107 -17.92 3.53 8.51
N MET A 108 -17.72 4.80 8.90
CA MET A 108 -18.79 5.81 8.84
C MET A 108 -19.21 6.14 7.40
N ALA A 109 -18.28 6.06 6.46
CA ALA A 109 -18.55 6.24 5.05
C ALA A 109 -19.59 5.22 4.53
N LEU A 110 -19.53 3.97 4.98
CA LEU A 110 -20.54 2.95 4.65
C LEU A 110 -21.95 3.31 5.14
N HIS A 111 -22.09 3.93 6.31
CA HIS A 111 -23.40 4.42 6.76
C HIS A 111 -23.86 5.60 5.89
N ALA A 112 -22.96 6.52 5.55
CA ALA A 112 -23.30 7.68 4.73
C ALA A 112 -23.78 7.30 3.32
N GLU A 113 -23.34 6.16 2.77
CA GLU A 113 -23.85 5.60 1.51
C GLU A 113 -25.33 5.18 1.57
N CYS A 114 -25.81 4.75 2.73
CA CYS A 114 -27.21 4.36 2.91
C CYS A 114 -28.17 5.56 2.85
N LEU A 115 -27.63 6.79 2.86
CA LEU A 115 -28.38 8.03 2.94
C LEU A 115 -28.34 8.82 1.62
N LYS A 116 -29.39 9.59 1.37
CA LYS A 116 -29.49 10.52 0.23
C LYS A 116 -29.37 11.97 0.70
N TRP A 117 -28.84 12.83 -0.16
CA TRP A 117 -28.85 14.29 0.04
C TRP A 117 -30.27 14.84 -0.23
N CYS A 118 -31.18 14.64 0.74
CA CYS A 118 -32.56 15.11 0.68
C CYS A 118 -33.16 15.34 2.08
N ASP A 119 -34.20 16.16 2.14
CA ASP A 119 -34.87 16.58 3.39
C ASP A 119 -35.92 15.60 3.91
N SER A 120 -36.05 14.42 3.30
CA SER A 120 -36.93 13.37 3.83
C SER A 120 -36.47 12.94 5.24
N SER A 121 -37.42 12.62 6.11
CA SER A 121 -37.14 12.12 7.45
C SER A 121 -36.21 10.90 7.44
N VAL A 122 -35.31 10.82 8.41
CA VAL A 122 -34.48 9.62 8.62
C VAL A 122 -35.38 8.45 9.02
N HIS A 123 -35.29 7.35 8.28
CA HIS A 123 -35.99 6.14 8.65
C HIS A 123 -35.39 5.56 9.95
N ALA A 124 -36.21 5.07 10.88
CA ALA A 124 -35.74 4.59 12.18
C ALA A 124 -34.60 3.55 12.09
N LEU A 125 -34.63 2.69 11.05
CA LEU A 125 -33.60 1.67 10.79
C LEU A 125 -32.22 2.24 10.38
N LEU A 126 -32.16 3.52 9.98
CA LEU A 126 -30.94 4.24 9.62
C LEU A 126 -30.50 5.23 10.72
N ALA A 127 -31.35 5.47 11.72
CA ALA A 127 -31.01 6.35 12.84
C ALA A 127 -30.05 5.64 13.80
N HIS A 128 -29.17 6.41 14.45
CA HIS A 128 -28.29 5.91 15.49
C HIS A 128 -28.19 6.90 16.65
N SER A 129 -28.04 6.40 17.88
CA SER A 129 -28.03 7.19 19.11
C SER A 129 -26.89 8.23 19.20
N LEU A 130 -25.84 8.06 18.39
CA LEU A 130 -24.75 9.04 18.27
C LEU A 130 -25.17 10.32 17.53
N PHE A 131 -26.30 10.30 16.82
CA PHE A 131 -26.82 11.42 16.04
C PHE A 131 -28.31 11.67 16.36
N PRO A 132 -28.66 11.93 17.64
CA PRO A 132 -30.04 11.98 18.09
C PRO A 132 -30.83 13.17 17.52
N ASP A 133 -30.13 14.26 17.17
CA ASP A 133 -30.74 15.52 16.75
C ASP A 133 -31.01 15.58 15.23
N CYS A 134 -30.67 14.54 14.46
CA CYS A 134 -30.82 14.54 13.01
C CYS A 134 -32.24 14.13 12.61
N VAL A 135 -33.00 15.04 12.01
CA VAL A 135 -34.39 14.80 11.60
C VAL A 135 -34.44 14.32 10.15
N SER A 136 -33.61 14.90 9.28
CA SER A 136 -33.56 14.57 7.84
C SER A 136 -32.34 13.74 7.44
N GLN A 137 -32.46 13.01 6.31
CA GLN A 137 -31.34 12.24 5.76
C GLN A 137 -30.14 13.15 5.40
N ARG A 138 -30.41 14.35 4.88
CA ARG A 138 -29.36 15.36 4.60
C ARG A 138 -28.58 15.73 5.87
N GLU A 139 -29.26 16.05 6.96
CA GLU A 139 -28.59 16.42 8.23
C GLU A 139 -27.74 15.28 8.79
N LEU A 140 -28.27 14.04 8.78
CA LEU A 140 -27.51 12.88 9.23
C LEU A 140 -26.28 12.64 8.35
N LYS A 141 -26.45 12.75 7.02
CA LYS A 141 -25.36 12.57 6.07
C LYS A 141 -24.29 13.67 6.22
N GLU A 142 -24.68 14.93 6.40
CA GLU A 142 -23.77 16.05 6.72
C GLU A 142 -22.96 15.76 7.98
N LYS A 143 -23.61 15.31 9.07
CA LYS A 143 -22.92 14.98 10.33
C LYS A 143 -21.94 13.83 10.16
N LEU A 144 -22.30 12.79 9.40
CA LEU A 144 -21.39 11.69 9.06
C LEU A 144 -20.19 12.17 8.24
N PHE A 145 -20.41 13.02 7.24
CA PHE A 145 -19.33 13.60 6.43
C PHE A 145 -18.36 14.43 7.27
N LEU A 146 -18.88 15.30 8.15
CA LEU A 146 -18.05 16.06 9.08
C LEU A 146 -17.25 15.15 10.03
N LYS A 147 -17.86 14.04 10.48
CA LYS A 147 -17.19 13.04 11.31
C LYS A 147 -16.09 12.30 10.55
N MET A 148 -16.33 11.94 9.29
CA MET A 148 -15.33 11.32 8.42
C MET A 148 -14.14 12.25 8.19
N ILE A 149 -14.38 13.53 7.93
CA ILE A 149 -13.32 14.54 7.75
C ILE A 149 -12.43 14.64 8.99
N ASP A 150 -13.02 14.70 10.19
CA ASP A 150 -12.27 14.70 11.47
C ASP A 150 -11.41 13.44 11.63
N LEU A 151 -12.00 12.26 11.37
CA LEU A 151 -11.31 10.98 11.50
C LEU A 151 -10.16 10.83 10.50
N PHE A 152 -10.36 11.25 9.24
CA PHE A 152 -9.30 11.23 8.23
C PHE A 152 -8.20 12.26 8.51
N ASP A 153 -8.51 13.44 9.05
CA ASP A 153 -7.49 14.40 9.46
C ASP A 153 -6.62 13.84 10.60
N ARG A 154 -7.25 13.21 11.61
CA ARG A 154 -6.56 12.54 12.73
C ARG A 154 -5.74 11.33 12.30
N GLY A 155 -6.21 10.61 11.29
CA GLY A 155 -5.51 9.48 10.68
C GLY A 155 -4.49 9.87 9.59
N GLU A 156 -4.27 11.17 9.38
CA GLU A 156 -3.36 11.72 8.36
C GLU A 156 -3.66 11.27 6.91
N LEU A 157 -4.91 10.87 6.63
CA LEU A 157 -5.41 10.47 5.31
C LEU A 157 -6.08 11.62 4.58
N TRP A 158 -5.33 12.70 4.40
CA TRP A 158 -5.83 13.97 3.87
C TRP A 158 -6.36 13.89 2.45
N GLU A 159 -5.79 13.03 1.61
CA GLU A 159 -6.24 12.84 0.23
C GLU A 159 -7.72 12.41 0.19
N LYS A 160 -8.13 11.45 1.04
CA LYS A 160 -9.54 11.06 1.16
C LYS A 160 -10.38 12.10 1.89
N ALA A 161 -9.84 12.76 2.93
CA ALA A 161 -10.55 13.84 3.63
C ALA A 161 -10.96 14.96 2.66
N ILE A 162 -10.07 15.35 1.75
CA ILE A 162 -10.31 16.38 0.74
C ILE A 162 -11.43 15.96 -0.22
N VAL A 163 -11.48 14.68 -0.65
CA VAL A 163 -12.58 14.18 -1.49
C VAL A 163 -13.93 14.32 -0.79
N VAL A 164 -14.00 13.96 0.50
CA VAL A 164 -15.23 14.13 1.31
C VAL A 164 -15.59 15.60 1.45
N CYS A 165 -14.60 16.48 1.64
CA CYS A 165 -14.84 17.93 1.68
C CYS A 165 -15.38 18.46 0.36
N GLN A 166 -14.92 17.96 -0.79
CA GLN A 166 -15.39 18.43 -2.10
C GLN A 166 -16.86 18.07 -2.37
N GLU A 167 -17.31 16.90 -1.91
CA GLU A 167 -18.73 16.54 -1.98
C GLU A 167 -19.57 17.43 -1.07
N LEU A 168 -19.12 17.69 0.16
CA LEU A 168 -19.83 18.55 1.09
C LEU A 168 -19.83 20.02 0.64
N GLN A 169 -18.76 20.49 -0.01
CA GLN A 169 -18.69 21.80 -0.64
C GLN A 169 -19.81 21.96 -1.67
N HIS A 170 -20.02 20.96 -2.53
CA HIS A 170 -21.08 21.02 -3.55
C HIS A 170 -22.46 21.23 -2.92
N GLU A 171 -22.75 20.56 -1.81
CA GLU A 171 -24.00 20.73 -1.07
C GLU A 171 -24.14 22.15 -0.49
N TYR A 172 -23.09 22.68 0.16
CA TYR A 172 -23.13 24.05 0.71
C TYR A 172 -23.17 25.14 -0.36
N GLU A 173 -22.53 24.95 -1.50
CA GLU A 173 -22.40 25.96 -2.54
C GLU A 173 -23.64 26.04 -3.45
N HIS A 174 -24.21 24.88 -3.80
CA HIS A 174 -25.25 24.80 -4.84
C HIS A 174 -26.62 24.34 -4.36
N ARG A 175 -26.73 23.76 -3.15
CA ARG A 175 -28.02 23.29 -2.61
C ARG A 175 -28.51 24.10 -1.42
N THR A 176 -27.69 24.27 -0.39
CA THR A 176 -28.11 24.93 0.85
C THR A 176 -27.68 26.39 0.96
N TYR A 177 -26.69 26.82 0.17
CA TYR A 177 -26.14 28.18 0.17
C TYR A 177 -25.59 28.63 1.54
N GLU A 178 -25.09 27.67 2.33
CA GLU A 178 -24.53 27.91 3.67
C GLU A 178 -23.06 28.35 3.60
N TYR A 179 -22.83 29.58 3.14
CA TYR A 179 -21.50 30.08 2.84
C TYR A 179 -20.55 30.21 4.03
N ASP A 180 -21.08 30.39 5.24
CA ASP A 180 -20.26 30.38 6.46
C ASP A 180 -19.66 28.98 6.73
N LYS A 181 -20.47 27.92 6.59
CA LYS A 181 -19.99 26.53 6.69
C LYS A 181 -19.01 26.21 5.55
N LEU A 182 -19.28 26.71 4.35
CA LEU A 182 -18.39 26.55 3.19
C LEU A 182 -17.02 27.20 3.43
N ALA A 183 -16.98 28.43 3.94
CA ALA A 183 -15.72 29.11 4.26
C ALA A 183 -14.87 28.29 5.23
N ASN A 184 -15.46 27.82 6.32
CA ASN A 184 -14.81 26.94 7.29
C ASN A 184 -14.29 25.63 6.67
N LEU A 185 -15.05 25.04 5.73
CA LEU A 185 -14.67 23.81 5.03
C LEU A 185 -13.45 24.05 4.10
N LEU A 186 -13.44 25.17 3.37
CA LEU A 186 -12.33 25.55 2.50
C LEU A 186 -11.04 25.83 3.29
N GLU A 187 -11.14 26.42 4.48
CA GLU A 187 -9.98 26.58 5.38
C GLU A 187 -9.40 25.22 5.81
N LYS A 188 -10.25 24.24 6.14
CA LYS A 188 -9.81 22.88 6.45
C LYS A 188 -9.10 22.23 5.26
N MET A 189 -9.67 22.33 4.06
CA MET A 189 -9.05 21.80 2.84
C MET A 189 -7.68 22.45 2.58
N SER A 190 -7.58 23.76 2.74
CA SER A 190 -6.32 24.50 2.60
C SER A 190 -5.25 23.98 3.56
N LYS A 191 -5.60 23.75 4.82
CA LYS A 191 -4.71 23.12 5.82
C LYS A 191 -4.28 21.72 5.39
N MET A 192 -5.21 20.88 4.92
CA MET A 192 -4.92 19.52 4.47
C MET A 192 -3.95 19.48 3.28
N TYR A 193 -4.15 20.34 2.27
CA TYR A 193 -3.19 20.45 1.16
C TYR A 193 -1.79 20.87 1.63
N ARG A 194 -1.71 21.81 2.58
CA ARG A 194 -0.42 22.20 3.19
C ARG A 194 0.21 21.05 3.97
N ASN A 195 -0.59 20.25 4.66
CA ASN A 195 -0.12 19.10 5.43
C ASN A 195 0.44 18.01 4.51
N ILE A 196 -0.23 17.66 3.41
CA ILE A 196 0.28 16.69 2.41
C ILE A 196 1.70 17.06 1.95
N LEU A 197 1.95 18.36 1.76
CA LEU A 197 3.27 18.84 1.39
C LEU A 197 4.20 18.89 2.62
N LYS A 198 3.82 19.52 3.72
CA LYS A 198 4.81 19.91 4.73
C LYS A 198 4.98 18.91 5.88
N HIS A 199 3.96 18.11 6.16
CA HIS A 199 3.98 17.17 7.28
C HIS A 199 4.61 15.85 6.87
N GLN A 200 5.49 15.32 7.71
CA GLN A 200 6.10 14.02 7.50
C GLN A 200 5.16 12.92 7.98
N ARG A 201 4.76 12.05 7.05
CA ARG A 201 3.92 10.88 7.34
C ARG A 201 4.78 9.63 7.45
N ALA A 202 4.38 8.71 8.33
CA ALA A 202 5.01 7.40 8.44
C ALA A 202 4.68 6.55 7.20
N GLU A 203 5.69 6.01 6.51
CA GLU A 203 5.47 5.04 5.43
C GLU A 203 4.91 3.73 6.00
N PRO A 204 3.69 3.31 5.59
CA PRO A 204 3.14 2.05 6.05
C PRO A 204 3.89 0.88 5.39
N GLU A 205 4.36 -0.07 6.20
CA GLU A 205 4.80 -1.37 5.69
C GLU A 205 3.63 -2.34 5.60
N TYR A 206 3.72 -3.30 4.69
CA TYR A 206 2.73 -4.37 4.53
C TYR A 206 3.35 -5.72 4.87
N PHE A 207 2.56 -6.56 5.52
CA PHE A 207 3.02 -7.86 6.01
C PHE A 207 2.05 -8.95 5.58
N ARG A 208 2.57 -10.04 5.02
CA ARG A 208 1.82 -11.26 4.82
C ARG A 208 1.83 -12.07 6.12
N VAL A 209 0.67 -12.59 6.49
CA VAL A 209 0.52 -13.60 7.55
C VAL A 209 -0.25 -14.79 7.00
N LEU A 210 0.39 -15.95 6.98
CA LEU A 210 -0.24 -17.23 6.70
C LEU A 210 -0.46 -17.97 8.02
N PHE A 211 -1.71 -18.33 8.28
CA PHE A 211 -2.14 -19.13 9.42
C PHE A 211 -2.28 -20.58 8.97
N CYS A 212 -1.43 -21.48 9.44
CA CYS A 212 -1.44 -22.89 9.04
C CYS A 212 -1.77 -23.85 10.18
N GLY A 213 -2.45 -24.94 9.84
CA GLY A 213 -2.88 -25.99 10.76
C GLY A 213 -4.32 -25.81 11.26
N LEU A 214 -4.90 -26.93 11.69
CA LEU A 214 -6.29 -27.03 12.14
C LEU A 214 -6.49 -26.51 13.58
N GLY A 215 -5.41 -26.12 14.26
CA GLY A 215 -5.47 -25.55 15.61
C GLY A 215 -5.99 -24.10 15.65
N PHE A 216 -6.04 -23.39 14.51
CA PHE A 216 -6.62 -22.05 14.44
C PHE A 216 -8.16 -22.08 14.34
N PRO A 217 -8.86 -20.98 14.66
CA PRO A 217 -10.27 -20.81 14.30
C PRO A 217 -10.51 -21.04 12.80
N ILE A 218 -11.67 -21.61 12.44
CA ILE A 218 -11.98 -22.07 11.07
C ILE A 218 -11.67 -21.01 10.00
N PHE A 219 -12.07 -19.75 10.21
CA PHE A 219 -11.83 -18.66 9.25
C PHE A 219 -10.33 -18.30 9.05
N LEU A 220 -9.44 -18.72 9.96
CA LEU A 220 -7.99 -18.55 9.86
C LEU A 220 -7.28 -19.82 9.37
N GLN A 221 -7.91 -20.98 9.35
CA GLN A 221 -7.21 -22.24 9.04
C GLN A 221 -6.71 -22.24 7.59
N ASN A 222 -5.40 -22.34 7.41
CA ASN A 222 -4.73 -22.41 6.11
C ASN A 222 -5.05 -21.22 5.19
N THR A 223 -5.30 -20.05 5.77
CA THR A 223 -5.61 -18.81 5.03
C THR A 223 -4.49 -17.78 5.15
N THR A 224 -4.29 -17.03 4.06
CA THR A 224 -3.30 -15.96 3.97
C THR A 224 -3.99 -14.60 4.01
N PHE A 225 -3.47 -13.69 4.82
CA PHE A 225 -3.90 -12.31 4.89
C PHE A 225 -2.73 -11.38 4.62
N ILE A 226 -3.01 -10.21 4.05
CA ILE A 226 -2.10 -9.06 4.09
C ILE A 226 -2.55 -8.14 5.21
N TYR A 227 -1.61 -7.61 5.97
CA TYR A 227 -1.78 -6.63 7.02
C TYR A 227 -1.10 -5.33 6.64
N ARG A 228 -1.74 -4.20 6.92
CA ARG A 228 -1.13 -2.87 6.90
C ARG A 228 -0.58 -2.57 8.30
N GLY A 229 0.73 -2.36 8.39
CA GLY A 229 1.44 -2.07 9.63
C GLY A 229 1.02 -0.76 10.28
N ASP A 230 1.32 -0.64 11.58
CA ASP A 230 1.27 0.61 12.34
C ASP A 230 2.31 1.62 11.84
N GLY A 231 2.15 2.89 12.22
CA GLY A 231 3.10 3.93 11.85
C GLY A 231 4.52 3.56 12.29
N TYR A 232 5.45 3.47 11.33
CA TYR A 232 6.84 3.06 11.52
C TYR A 232 7.07 1.62 12.01
N GLU A 233 6.02 0.79 12.03
CA GLU A 233 6.14 -0.60 12.45
C GLU A 233 7.00 -1.41 11.47
N ARG A 234 7.97 -2.15 12.01
CA ARG A 234 8.85 -3.02 11.25
C ARG A 234 8.48 -4.49 11.45
N LEU A 235 9.00 -5.35 10.57
CA LEU A 235 8.71 -6.78 10.58
C LEU A 235 8.90 -7.44 11.96
N ALA A 236 9.94 -7.09 12.70
CA ALA A 236 10.21 -7.67 14.02
C ALA A 236 9.13 -7.31 15.06
N ASP A 237 8.73 -6.03 15.10
CA ASP A 237 7.69 -5.53 15.99
C ASP A 237 6.33 -6.13 15.63
N PHE A 238 6.02 -6.14 14.33
CA PHE A 238 4.80 -6.74 13.78
C PHE A 238 4.71 -8.24 14.13
N THR A 239 5.79 -8.98 13.88
CA THR A 239 5.86 -10.42 14.17
C THR A 239 5.62 -10.67 15.65
N SER A 240 6.27 -9.90 16.53
CA SER A 240 6.08 -10.00 17.98
C SER A 240 4.63 -9.71 18.40
N ARG A 241 4.01 -8.69 17.80
CA ARG A 241 2.62 -8.31 18.06
C ARG A 241 1.61 -9.36 17.60
N ILE A 242 1.82 -10.00 16.45
CA ILE A 242 0.98 -11.10 15.97
C ILE A 242 1.22 -12.36 16.81
N GLN A 243 2.47 -12.69 17.16
CA GLN A 243 2.78 -13.85 17.99
C GLN A 243 2.20 -13.72 19.41
N ALA A 244 2.20 -12.51 19.98
CA ALA A 244 1.54 -12.24 21.27
C ALA A 244 0.03 -12.50 21.25
N GLN A 245 -0.62 -12.40 20.08
CA GLN A 245 -2.03 -12.75 19.90
C GLN A 245 -2.27 -14.26 19.79
N TYR A 246 -1.23 -15.03 19.45
CA TYR A 246 -1.27 -16.48 19.24
C TYR A 246 -0.08 -17.16 19.93
N PRO A 247 -0.05 -17.17 21.28
CA PRO A 247 1.13 -17.61 22.04
C PRO A 247 1.49 -19.09 21.82
N ASN A 248 0.52 -19.92 21.41
CA ASN A 248 0.73 -21.34 21.12
C ASN A 248 1.20 -21.59 19.67
N ALA A 249 1.29 -20.56 18.83
CA ALA A 249 1.66 -20.71 17.45
C ALA A 249 3.18 -20.74 17.26
N THR A 250 3.65 -21.69 16.47
CA THR A 250 5.06 -21.81 16.09
C THR A 250 5.35 -20.95 14.87
N LEU A 251 6.36 -20.08 14.96
CA LEU A 251 6.78 -19.23 13.84
C LEU A 251 7.66 -20.04 12.86
N LEU A 252 7.17 -20.19 11.63
CA LEU A 252 7.92 -20.77 10.52
C LEU A 252 8.99 -19.79 10.05
N GLN A 253 10.22 -20.27 9.92
CA GLN A 253 11.40 -19.46 9.56
C GLN A 253 11.66 -19.41 8.05
N THR A 254 10.98 -20.27 7.29
CA THR A 254 11.14 -20.38 5.83
C THR A 254 9.97 -19.73 5.11
N LEU A 255 10.26 -19.10 3.97
CA LEU A 255 9.23 -18.56 3.06
C LEU A 255 8.69 -19.62 2.10
N GLN A 256 9.16 -20.86 2.20
CA GLN A 256 8.61 -21.97 1.41
C GLN A 256 7.15 -22.23 1.80
N PRO A 257 6.28 -22.56 0.84
CA PRO A 257 4.91 -22.97 1.13
C PRO A 257 4.91 -24.14 2.13
N PRO A 258 4.13 -24.06 3.23
CA PRO A 258 4.03 -25.16 4.18
C PRO A 258 3.50 -26.44 3.51
N GLY A 259 4.09 -27.58 3.85
CA GLY A 259 3.65 -28.88 3.35
C GLY A 259 2.28 -29.29 3.90
N GLU A 260 1.68 -30.31 3.28
CA GLU A 260 0.35 -30.81 3.63
C GLU A 260 0.30 -31.40 5.05
N GLU A 261 1.41 -31.89 5.56
CA GLU A 261 1.57 -32.36 6.94
C GLU A 261 1.34 -31.24 7.95
N ILE A 262 1.90 -30.04 7.72
CA ILE A 262 1.69 -28.88 8.59
C ILE A 262 0.23 -28.43 8.50
N LYS A 263 -0.30 -28.31 7.27
CA LYS A 263 -1.68 -27.83 7.05
C LYS A 263 -2.76 -28.71 7.68
N LYS A 264 -2.54 -30.02 7.74
CA LYS A 264 -3.48 -31.01 8.31
C LYS A 264 -3.21 -31.32 9.78
N SER A 265 -2.13 -30.81 10.35
CA SER A 265 -1.83 -30.99 11.77
C SER A 265 -2.79 -30.20 12.66
N ASN A 266 -2.99 -30.65 13.89
CA ASN A 266 -3.75 -29.91 14.91
C ASN A 266 -2.95 -28.76 15.56
N GLY A 267 -1.73 -28.51 15.09
CA GLY A 267 -0.89 -27.41 15.58
C GLY A 267 -1.31 -26.05 15.03
N GLN A 268 -0.69 -25.00 15.56
CA GLN A 268 -0.80 -23.63 15.08
C GLN A 268 0.56 -23.18 14.56
N TYR A 269 0.64 -22.77 13.29
CA TYR A 269 1.86 -22.32 12.66
C TYR A 269 1.63 -20.97 11.97
N LEU A 270 2.51 -20.00 12.24
CA LEU A 270 2.49 -18.69 11.60
C LEU A 270 3.66 -18.58 10.65
N LEU A 271 3.41 -18.10 9.43
CA LEU A 271 4.46 -17.63 8.53
C LEU A 271 4.21 -16.15 8.28
N ILE A 272 5.20 -15.33 8.66
CA ILE A 272 5.10 -13.87 8.61
C ILE A 272 6.27 -13.32 7.81
N ASN A 273 5.98 -12.48 6.81
CA ASN A 273 7.01 -11.80 6.04
C ASN A 273 6.54 -10.44 5.54
N LYS A 274 7.50 -9.54 5.26
CA LYS A 274 7.21 -8.27 4.59
C LYS A 274 6.81 -8.53 3.12
N VAL A 275 5.87 -7.73 2.64
CA VAL A 275 5.49 -7.65 1.22
C VAL A 275 5.52 -6.20 0.77
N ASP A 276 5.81 -5.97 -0.51
CA ASP A 276 5.84 -4.65 -1.11
C ASP A 276 4.57 -4.42 -1.95
N PRO A 277 3.93 -3.25 -1.88
CA PRO A 277 2.77 -2.93 -2.70
C PRO A 277 3.13 -2.75 -4.17
N ILE A 278 2.24 -3.20 -5.07
CA ILE A 278 2.31 -2.94 -6.51
C ILE A 278 1.37 -1.77 -6.83
N TYR A 279 1.94 -0.66 -7.29
CA TYR A 279 1.24 0.62 -7.47
C TYR A 279 1.16 1.10 -8.93
N ASP A 280 1.62 0.30 -9.90
CA ASP A 280 1.69 0.70 -11.32
C ASP A 280 0.34 1.16 -11.87
N ASP A 281 -0.73 0.47 -11.50
CA ASP A 281 -2.09 0.80 -11.94
C ASP A 281 -2.52 2.18 -11.39
N GLN A 282 -2.10 2.54 -10.17
CA GLN A 282 -2.44 3.83 -9.55
C GLN A 282 -1.68 4.99 -10.21
N ILE A 283 -0.38 4.83 -10.45
CA ILE A 283 0.44 5.87 -11.08
C ILE A 283 -0.05 6.18 -12.51
N LYS A 284 -0.50 5.16 -13.27
CA LYS A 284 -1.05 5.35 -14.62
C LYS A 284 -2.32 6.21 -14.65
N THR A 285 -3.06 6.32 -13.54
CA THR A 285 -4.25 7.17 -13.47
C THR A 285 -3.93 8.66 -13.38
N ILE A 286 -2.69 9.02 -13.02
CA ILE A 286 -2.29 10.41 -12.82
C ILE A 286 -2.02 11.03 -14.21
N PRO A 287 -2.85 11.98 -14.68
CA PRO A 287 -2.80 12.47 -16.06
C PRO A 287 -1.62 13.40 -16.35
N THR A 288 -0.98 13.95 -15.31
CA THR A 288 0.18 14.83 -15.45
C THR A 288 1.34 14.34 -14.59
N PRO A 289 2.60 14.42 -15.06
CA PRO A 289 3.74 14.01 -14.26
C PRO A 289 3.84 14.86 -12.98
N VAL A 290 3.44 14.28 -11.86
CA VAL A 290 3.58 14.91 -10.54
C VAL A 290 5.04 14.83 -10.12
N LYS A 291 5.67 15.98 -9.91
CA LYS A 291 7.09 16.06 -9.51
C LYS A 291 7.32 15.94 -8.00
N ASP A 292 6.31 16.19 -7.16
CA ASP A 292 6.49 16.13 -5.72
C ASP A 292 6.39 14.69 -5.19
N SER A 293 7.52 14.17 -4.71
CA SER A 293 7.64 12.82 -4.17
C SER A 293 6.67 12.51 -3.02
N ARG A 294 6.21 13.51 -2.25
CA ARG A 294 5.25 13.33 -1.15
C ARG A 294 3.83 13.05 -1.62
N ILE A 295 3.47 13.60 -2.79
CA ILE A 295 2.19 13.31 -3.43
C ILE A 295 2.26 11.91 -4.04
N LEU A 296 3.33 11.60 -4.77
CA LEU A 296 3.53 10.27 -5.35
C LEU A 296 3.58 9.18 -4.29
N TRP A 297 4.18 9.44 -3.13
CA TRP A 297 4.25 8.53 -1.99
C TRP A 297 2.86 8.00 -1.60
N TYR A 298 1.83 8.86 -1.61
CA TYR A 298 0.47 8.41 -1.25
C TYR A 298 0.02 7.29 -2.18
N TYR A 299 0.15 7.48 -3.49
CA TYR A 299 -0.29 6.51 -4.49
C TYR A 299 0.60 5.26 -4.58
N LYS A 300 1.85 5.34 -4.07
CA LYS A 300 2.75 4.18 -3.97
C LYS A 300 2.35 3.23 -2.84
N CYS A 301 1.80 3.77 -1.75
CA CYS A 301 1.57 3.02 -0.51
C CYS A 301 0.09 2.93 -0.10
N ASN A 302 -0.82 3.65 -0.77
CA ASN A 302 -2.27 3.66 -0.50
C ASN A 302 -3.07 3.42 -1.78
N ASP A 303 -4.33 3.05 -1.59
CA ASP A 303 -5.25 2.54 -2.60
C ASP A 303 -4.68 1.33 -3.37
N VAL A 304 -3.90 0.50 -2.67
CA VAL A 304 -3.21 -0.69 -3.21
C VAL A 304 -3.96 -1.98 -2.89
N GLN A 305 -3.94 -2.94 -3.83
CA GLN A 305 -4.61 -4.26 -3.71
C GLN A 305 -3.68 -5.43 -4.04
N LYS A 306 -2.59 -5.15 -4.73
CA LYS A 306 -1.63 -6.14 -5.22
C LYS A 306 -0.34 -5.97 -4.44
N PHE A 307 0.26 -7.08 -4.04
CA PHE A 307 1.48 -7.11 -3.25
C PHE A 307 2.42 -8.17 -3.80
N TYR A 308 3.71 -8.04 -3.53
CA TYR A 308 4.65 -9.12 -3.84
C TYR A 308 5.68 -9.32 -2.74
N PHE A 309 6.25 -10.51 -2.72
CA PHE A 309 7.53 -10.79 -2.08
C PHE A 309 8.31 -11.76 -2.95
N SER A 310 9.62 -11.82 -2.74
CA SER A 310 10.49 -12.72 -3.48
C SER A 310 11.25 -13.62 -2.51
N ARG A 311 11.42 -14.89 -2.88
CA ARG A 311 12.29 -15.84 -2.18
C ARG A 311 13.34 -16.41 -3.13
N ARG A 312 14.50 -16.77 -2.59
CA ARG A 312 15.53 -17.49 -3.37
C ARG A 312 15.07 -18.91 -3.64
N ILE A 313 15.31 -19.39 -4.85
CA ILE A 313 15.08 -20.78 -5.26
C ILE A 313 16.37 -21.39 -5.82
N SER A 314 16.48 -22.72 -5.75
CA SER A 314 17.59 -23.41 -6.39
C SER A 314 17.40 -23.40 -7.90
N LYS A 315 18.49 -23.33 -8.66
CA LYS A 315 18.47 -23.49 -10.13
C LYS A 315 17.73 -24.76 -10.56
N LYS A 316 17.88 -25.85 -9.80
CA LYS A 316 17.22 -27.14 -10.05
C LYS A 316 15.70 -27.09 -9.96
N ASP A 317 15.18 -26.19 -9.12
CA ASP A 317 13.75 -26.04 -8.88
C ASP A 317 13.12 -25.02 -9.85
N CYS A 318 13.95 -24.27 -10.58
CA CYS A 318 13.52 -23.24 -11.51
C CYS A 318 13.35 -23.79 -12.93
N THR A 319 12.18 -23.58 -13.53
CA THR A 319 11.87 -24.02 -14.89
C THR A 319 12.69 -23.28 -15.95
N LEU A 320 13.00 -21.99 -15.72
CA LEU A 320 13.80 -21.16 -16.62
C LEU A 320 15.26 -21.61 -16.74
N SER A 321 15.76 -22.43 -15.81
CA SER A 321 17.15 -22.90 -15.79
C SER A 321 17.54 -23.74 -17.02
N LYS A 322 16.56 -24.39 -17.68
CA LYS A 322 16.81 -25.26 -18.83
C LYS A 322 17.32 -24.52 -20.07
N GLU A 323 16.95 -23.25 -20.19
CA GLU A 323 17.35 -22.36 -21.30
C GLU A 323 18.46 -21.39 -20.88
N TRP A 324 19.08 -21.63 -19.72
CA TRP A 324 20.07 -20.73 -19.16
C TRP A 324 21.45 -20.95 -19.82
N PRO A 325 22.04 -19.90 -20.43
CA PRO A 325 23.25 -20.06 -21.25
C PRO A 325 24.54 -20.15 -20.42
N VAL A 326 24.48 -19.96 -19.10
CA VAL A 326 25.65 -20.00 -18.21
C VAL A 326 25.81 -21.40 -17.59
N ALA A 327 26.99 -21.98 -17.74
CA ALA A 327 27.36 -23.25 -17.13
C ALA A 327 27.50 -23.13 -15.61
N ASP A 328 27.10 -24.17 -14.87
CA ASP A 328 27.11 -24.20 -13.40
C ASP A 328 28.49 -23.86 -12.78
N GLU A 329 29.58 -24.19 -13.49
CA GLU A 329 30.96 -23.99 -13.03
C GLU A 329 31.44 -22.53 -13.12
N GLN A 330 30.72 -21.66 -13.84
CA GLN A 330 31.06 -20.24 -14.04
C GLN A 330 30.15 -19.29 -13.25
N GLU A 331 29.16 -19.80 -12.50
CA GLU A 331 28.22 -18.96 -11.76
C GLU A 331 28.86 -18.44 -10.45
N ASN A 332 29.00 -17.12 -10.34
CA ASN A 332 29.24 -16.47 -9.05
C ASN A 332 27.91 -16.37 -8.26
N GLU A 333 27.94 -15.79 -7.06
CA GLU A 333 26.73 -15.61 -6.23
C GLU A 333 25.58 -14.85 -6.92
N PHE A 334 25.90 -14.01 -7.91
CA PHE A 334 24.92 -13.25 -8.69
C PHE A 334 24.35 -14.09 -9.83
N GLY A 335 25.16 -14.94 -10.48
CA GLY A 335 24.70 -15.94 -11.45
C GLY A 335 23.82 -17.04 -10.85
N LEU A 336 23.90 -17.24 -9.54
CA LEU A 336 23.07 -18.19 -8.78
C LEU A 336 21.77 -17.56 -8.20
N MET A 337 21.52 -16.28 -8.44
CA MET A 337 20.43 -15.54 -7.79
C MET A 337 19.08 -15.74 -8.50
N TRP A 338 18.59 -16.99 -8.49
CA TRP A 338 17.24 -17.32 -8.96
C TRP A 338 16.20 -16.95 -7.90
N LEU A 339 15.18 -16.18 -8.29
CA LEU A 339 14.10 -15.80 -7.39
C LEU A 339 12.76 -16.34 -7.87
N GLU A 340 11.90 -16.70 -6.93
CA GLU A 340 10.46 -16.83 -7.16
C GLU A 340 9.79 -15.61 -6.55
N LYS A 341 9.11 -14.83 -7.39
CA LYS A 341 8.29 -13.69 -7.01
C LYS A 341 6.84 -14.13 -6.90
N THR A 342 6.29 -14.08 -5.69
CA THR A 342 4.88 -14.36 -5.43
C THR A 342 4.10 -13.05 -5.47
N ILE A 343 3.07 -12.97 -6.30
CA ILE A 343 2.13 -11.85 -6.38
C ILE A 343 0.83 -12.26 -5.69
N LEU A 344 0.38 -11.41 -4.77
CA LEU A 344 -0.81 -11.61 -3.94
C LEU A 344 -1.81 -10.51 -4.25
N VAL A 345 -3.09 -10.88 -4.40
CA VAL A 345 -4.19 -9.93 -4.56
C VAL A 345 -5.12 -10.07 -3.37
N THR A 346 -5.45 -8.96 -2.72
CA THR A 346 -6.35 -8.95 -1.58
C THR A 346 -7.81 -8.75 -1.97
N SER A 347 -8.72 -9.20 -1.12
CA SER A 347 -10.17 -9.05 -1.31
C SER A 347 -10.62 -7.58 -1.39
N CYS A 348 -9.89 -6.67 -0.75
CA CYS A 348 -10.16 -5.23 -0.73
C CYS A 348 -8.85 -4.44 -0.85
N ARG A 349 -8.96 -3.16 -1.22
CA ARG A 349 -7.84 -2.19 -1.22
C ARG A 349 -7.48 -1.71 0.19
N PHE A 350 -6.24 -1.26 0.36
CA PHE A 350 -5.78 -0.57 1.57
C PHE A 350 -5.62 0.94 1.34
N PRO A 351 -5.96 1.81 2.31
CA PRO A 351 -6.67 1.48 3.54
C PRO A 351 -8.13 1.10 3.25
N GLY A 352 -8.69 0.20 4.04
CA GLY A 352 -10.10 -0.23 3.96
C GLY A 352 -10.76 -0.20 5.33
N ILE A 353 -11.92 -0.85 5.50
CA ILE A 353 -12.60 -0.91 6.82
C ILE A 353 -11.87 -1.78 7.85
N LEU A 354 -10.86 -2.54 7.41
CA LEU A 354 -9.95 -3.27 8.28
C LEU A 354 -8.51 -2.97 7.84
N ARG A 355 -7.59 -3.30 8.75
CA ARG A 355 -6.14 -3.20 8.51
C ARG A 355 -5.55 -4.50 8.01
N TRP A 356 -6.39 -5.48 7.68
CA TRP A 356 -5.99 -6.73 7.06
C TRP A 356 -7.09 -7.26 6.16
N PHE A 357 -6.68 -7.88 5.07
CA PHE A 357 -7.59 -8.46 4.08
C PHE A 357 -7.10 -9.83 3.62
N LEU A 358 -8.07 -10.69 3.33
CA LEU A 358 -7.82 -12.03 2.82
C LEU A 358 -7.15 -11.93 1.45
N VAL A 359 -6.16 -12.78 1.19
CA VAL A 359 -5.63 -12.98 -0.16
C VAL A 359 -6.64 -13.78 -0.97
N SER A 360 -7.23 -13.17 -1.99
CA SER A 360 -8.23 -13.77 -2.87
C SER A 360 -7.60 -14.53 -4.04
N SER A 361 -6.40 -14.11 -4.48
CA SER A 361 -5.63 -14.84 -5.48
C SER A 361 -4.13 -14.70 -5.27
N GLU A 362 -3.40 -15.73 -5.69
CA GLU A 362 -1.95 -15.83 -5.65
C GLU A 362 -1.44 -16.31 -7.01
N SER A 363 -0.35 -15.72 -7.49
CA SER A 363 0.39 -16.19 -8.66
C SER A 363 1.89 -16.12 -8.40
N GLN A 364 2.65 -16.94 -9.11
CA GLN A 364 4.10 -17.05 -8.93
C GLN A 364 4.79 -16.87 -10.27
N ILE A 365 5.90 -16.13 -10.24
CA ILE A 365 6.74 -15.84 -11.40
C ILE A 365 8.18 -16.14 -11.02
N GLU A 366 8.86 -16.95 -11.82
CA GLU A 366 10.28 -17.18 -11.67
C GLU A 366 11.07 -16.04 -12.35
N LEU A 367 12.13 -15.59 -11.69
CA LEU A 367 13.03 -14.56 -12.19
C LEU A 367 14.43 -15.16 -12.34
N SER A 368 14.99 -14.98 -13.53
CA SER A 368 16.37 -15.33 -13.82
C SER A 368 17.35 -14.37 -13.13
N PRO A 369 18.60 -14.80 -12.89
CA PRO A 369 19.67 -13.95 -12.36
C PRO A 369 19.84 -12.61 -13.10
N LEU A 370 19.65 -12.60 -14.42
CA LEU A 370 19.76 -11.40 -15.23
C LEU A 370 18.58 -10.44 -14.99
N GLU A 371 17.35 -10.96 -14.90
CA GLU A 371 16.17 -10.16 -14.53
C GLU A 371 16.33 -9.55 -13.12
N VAL A 372 16.87 -10.32 -12.18
CA VAL A 372 17.15 -9.86 -10.82
C VAL A 372 18.21 -8.76 -10.81
N ALA A 373 19.25 -8.86 -11.64
CA ALA A 373 20.27 -7.83 -11.78
C ALA A 373 19.68 -6.52 -12.34
N VAL A 374 18.79 -6.61 -13.34
CA VAL A 374 18.09 -5.45 -13.91
C VAL A 374 17.20 -4.77 -12.86
N ASP A 375 16.38 -5.53 -12.15
CA ASP A 375 15.50 -4.99 -11.10
C ASP A 375 16.32 -4.35 -9.96
N SER A 376 17.44 -4.97 -9.58
CA SER A 376 18.36 -4.43 -8.58
C SER A 376 18.99 -3.10 -9.03
N MET A 377 19.33 -2.98 -10.32
CA MET A 377 19.87 -1.73 -10.87
C MET A 377 18.81 -0.62 -10.91
N LYS A 378 17.59 -0.93 -11.38
CA LYS A 378 16.46 0.01 -11.37
C LYS A 378 16.15 0.52 -9.96
N ALA A 379 16.12 -0.38 -8.96
CA ALA A 379 15.92 -0.01 -7.57
C ALA A 379 17.04 0.91 -7.06
N THR A 380 18.30 0.59 -7.39
CA THR A 380 19.47 1.39 -7.00
C THR A 380 19.41 2.80 -7.59
N ILE A 381 19.04 2.92 -8.86
CA ILE A 381 18.84 4.20 -9.56
C ILE A 381 17.73 5.00 -8.89
N SER A 382 16.56 4.39 -8.66
CA SER A 382 15.42 5.07 -8.04
C SER A 382 15.74 5.57 -6.62
N ASP A 383 16.53 4.80 -5.85
CA ASP A 383 16.99 5.25 -4.53
C ASP A 383 17.95 6.45 -4.62
N LEU A 384 18.86 6.45 -5.60
CA LEU A 384 19.78 7.58 -5.81
C LEU A 384 19.01 8.85 -6.21
N GLU A 385 18.02 8.73 -7.10
CA GLU A 385 17.13 9.83 -7.49
C GLU A 385 16.42 10.44 -6.26
N LYS A 386 15.82 9.60 -5.40
CA LYS A 386 15.17 10.06 -4.16
C LYS A 386 16.14 10.82 -3.26
N LEU A 387 17.35 10.29 -3.05
CA LEU A 387 18.37 10.94 -2.21
C LEU A 387 18.85 12.27 -2.79
N ILE A 388 18.96 12.38 -4.11
CA ILE A 388 19.26 13.63 -4.81
C ILE A 388 18.15 14.66 -4.57
N GLU A 389 16.88 14.28 -4.76
CA GLU A 389 15.73 15.15 -4.49
C GLU A 389 15.68 15.63 -3.04
N GLU A 390 15.99 14.75 -2.08
CA GLU A 390 16.07 15.09 -0.65
C GLU A 390 17.15 16.12 -0.36
N VAL A 391 18.34 15.99 -0.96
CA VAL A 391 19.44 16.97 -0.81
C VAL A 391 19.10 18.28 -1.50
N GLU A 392 18.46 18.28 -2.67
CA GLU A 392 18.01 19.52 -3.31
C GLU A 392 17.01 20.28 -2.44
N ARG A 393 16.20 19.57 -1.66
CA ARG A 393 15.17 20.14 -0.80
C ARG A 393 15.67 20.56 0.58
N TYR A 394 16.46 19.71 1.23
CA TYR A 394 16.88 19.86 2.63
C TYR A 394 18.37 20.19 2.79
N SER A 395 19.10 20.31 1.67
CA SER A 395 20.51 20.69 1.63
C SER A 395 21.37 19.78 2.52
N GLU A 396 22.21 20.36 3.39
CA GLU A 396 23.13 19.64 4.27
C GLU A 396 22.46 18.57 5.15
N ARG A 397 21.18 18.74 5.54
CA ARG A 397 20.47 17.80 6.42
C ARG A 397 20.30 16.41 5.83
N ALA A 398 20.20 16.30 4.51
CA ALA A 398 20.03 15.04 3.78
C ALA A 398 21.34 14.54 3.14
N LEU A 399 22.48 15.20 3.41
CA LEU A 399 23.72 14.93 2.69
C LEU A 399 24.34 13.58 3.06
N LYS A 400 24.26 13.16 4.33
CA LYS A 400 24.90 11.93 4.83
C LYS A 400 24.39 10.67 4.12
N PRO A 401 23.06 10.43 3.99
CA PRO A 401 22.54 9.31 3.22
C PRO A 401 23.00 9.31 1.75
N LEU A 402 23.00 10.47 1.08
CA LEU A 402 23.50 10.58 -0.30
C LEU A 402 24.99 10.20 -0.38
N ALA A 403 25.82 10.74 0.52
CA ALA A 403 27.25 10.44 0.56
C ALA A 403 27.53 8.93 0.71
N ALA A 404 26.79 8.26 1.61
CA ALA A 404 26.89 6.82 1.82
C ALA A 404 26.47 6.02 0.57
N LYS A 405 25.39 6.43 -0.11
CA LYS A 405 24.94 5.78 -1.36
C LYS A 405 25.96 5.96 -2.49
N LEU A 406 26.48 7.17 -2.68
CA LEU A 406 27.52 7.45 -3.68
C LEU A 406 28.77 6.59 -3.43
N GLN A 407 29.24 6.52 -2.18
CA GLN A 407 30.37 5.68 -1.81
C GLN A 407 30.09 4.20 -2.13
N GLY A 408 28.92 3.68 -1.74
CA GLY A 408 28.58 2.27 -1.98
C GLY A 408 28.50 1.90 -3.46
N MET A 409 28.11 2.83 -4.33
CA MET A 409 28.04 2.61 -5.78
C MET A 409 29.40 2.74 -6.47
N LEU A 410 30.23 3.70 -6.06
CA LEU A 410 31.55 3.97 -6.67
C LEU A 410 32.66 3.09 -6.08
N GLN A 411 32.52 2.66 -4.84
CA GLN A 411 33.46 1.81 -4.12
C GLN A 411 32.75 0.56 -3.53
N PRO A 412 32.26 -0.35 -4.38
CA PRO A 412 31.54 -1.54 -3.94
C PRO A 412 32.49 -2.61 -3.37
N ALA A 413 33.09 -2.33 -2.21
CA ALA A 413 34.15 -3.16 -1.61
C ALA A 413 33.69 -4.58 -1.20
N VAL A 414 32.38 -4.75 -0.91
CA VAL A 414 31.81 -6.04 -0.45
C VAL A 414 31.12 -6.79 -1.59
N MET A 415 30.24 -6.11 -2.32
CA MET A 415 29.38 -6.74 -3.34
C MET A 415 29.94 -6.67 -4.77
N GLY A 416 31.15 -6.11 -4.97
CA GLY A 416 31.89 -6.07 -6.24
C GLY A 416 31.28 -5.24 -7.39
N GLY A 417 30.07 -4.69 -7.23
CA GLY A 417 29.44 -3.75 -8.14
C GLY A 417 29.10 -4.35 -9.51
N ILE A 418 29.03 -3.49 -10.54
CA ILE A 418 28.66 -3.90 -11.91
C ILE A 418 29.61 -4.94 -12.50
N LYS A 419 30.86 -5.01 -12.04
CA LYS A 419 31.86 -6.01 -12.47
C LYS A 419 31.39 -7.45 -12.25
N ASN A 420 30.56 -7.69 -11.24
CA ASN A 420 30.00 -9.03 -11.01
C ASN A 420 28.92 -9.41 -12.03
N TYR A 421 28.17 -8.44 -12.55
CA TYR A 421 27.25 -8.66 -13.66
C TYR A 421 28.01 -8.88 -14.98
N GLU A 422 29.05 -8.08 -15.22
CA GLU A 422 29.90 -8.19 -16.41
C GLU A 422 30.52 -9.59 -16.55
N LYS A 423 31.07 -10.13 -15.46
CA LYS A 423 31.69 -11.45 -15.43
C LYS A 423 30.74 -12.61 -15.75
N VAL A 424 29.44 -12.45 -15.47
CA VAL A 424 28.45 -13.53 -15.61
C VAL A 424 27.68 -13.40 -16.92
N PHE A 425 27.16 -12.20 -17.19
CA PHE A 425 26.21 -12.01 -18.27
C PHE A 425 26.86 -11.45 -19.54
N PHE A 426 28.05 -10.83 -19.47
CA PHE A 426 28.64 -10.09 -20.59
C PHE A 426 29.76 -10.91 -21.25
N THR A 427 29.61 -12.23 -21.24
CA THR A 427 30.55 -13.18 -21.85
C THR A 427 30.13 -13.52 -23.28
N GLU A 428 31.10 -13.87 -24.14
CA GLU A 428 30.80 -14.33 -25.51
C GLU A 428 29.90 -15.57 -25.52
N GLU A 429 30.03 -16.43 -24.50
CA GLU A 429 29.17 -17.58 -24.31
C GLU A 429 27.71 -17.18 -24.06
N PHE A 430 27.47 -16.22 -23.16
CA PHE A 430 26.10 -15.71 -22.91
C PHE A 430 25.49 -15.09 -24.16
N MET A 431 26.28 -14.32 -24.92
CA MET A 431 25.83 -13.65 -26.14
C MET A 431 25.50 -14.63 -27.28
N SER A 432 26.25 -15.73 -27.38
CA SER A 432 26.06 -16.72 -28.45
C SER A 432 24.97 -17.74 -28.15
N LYS A 433 24.81 -18.14 -26.89
CA LYS A 433 23.84 -19.17 -26.47
C LYS A 433 22.55 -18.58 -25.88
N GLY A 434 22.54 -17.29 -25.54
CA GLY A 434 21.40 -16.63 -24.92
C GLY A 434 20.17 -16.62 -25.83
N SER A 435 19.00 -16.87 -25.24
CA SER A 435 17.73 -16.70 -25.94
C SER A 435 17.50 -15.23 -26.30
N ARG A 436 16.58 -14.96 -27.25
CA ARG A 436 16.19 -13.59 -27.60
C ARG A 436 15.77 -12.76 -26.39
N LYS A 437 14.99 -13.35 -25.47
CA LYS A 437 14.55 -12.70 -24.23
C LYS A 437 15.75 -12.32 -23.35
N ASN A 438 16.74 -13.21 -23.23
CA ASN A 438 17.95 -12.94 -22.45
C ASN A 438 18.74 -11.78 -23.05
N LEU A 439 18.88 -11.72 -24.38
CA LEU A 439 19.58 -10.64 -25.07
C LEU A 439 18.85 -9.29 -24.93
N GLU A 440 17.52 -9.28 -25.02
CA GLU A 440 16.71 -8.06 -24.78
C GLU A 440 16.86 -7.56 -23.33
N MET A 441 16.83 -8.47 -22.35
CA MET A 441 17.05 -8.14 -20.94
C MET A 441 18.49 -7.67 -20.66
N LEU A 442 19.45 -8.22 -21.40
CA LEU A 442 20.85 -7.85 -21.30
C LEU A 442 21.09 -6.42 -21.78
N GLU A 443 20.48 -6.03 -22.89
CA GLU A 443 20.53 -4.64 -23.36
C GLU A 443 19.88 -3.69 -22.34
N LEU A 444 18.75 -4.08 -21.75
CA LEU A 444 18.14 -3.30 -20.68
C LEU A 444 19.08 -3.13 -19.48
N LEU A 445 19.83 -4.18 -19.08
CA LEU A 445 20.83 -4.06 -18.01
C LEU A 445 21.93 -3.05 -18.37
N LYS A 446 22.44 -3.08 -19.61
CA LYS A 446 23.43 -2.11 -20.09
C LYS A 446 22.90 -0.68 -20.05
N GLU A 447 21.66 -0.47 -20.49
CA GLU A 447 20.99 0.82 -20.43
C GLU A 447 20.87 1.33 -18.98
N GLN A 448 20.49 0.47 -18.04
CA GLN A 448 20.43 0.86 -16.63
C GLN A 448 21.83 1.16 -16.06
N ILE A 449 22.86 0.41 -16.46
CA ILE A 449 24.23 0.70 -16.03
C ILE A 449 24.67 2.08 -16.54
N ALA A 450 24.36 2.43 -17.79
CA ALA A 450 24.69 3.73 -18.35
C ALA A 450 23.90 4.87 -17.70
N SER A 451 22.61 4.68 -17.44
CA SER A 451 21.70 5.73 -16.95
C SER A 451 22.01 6.20 -15.53
N GLN A 452 22.78 5.44 -14.73
CA GLN A 452 23.19 5.88 -13.40
C GLN A 452 24.30 6.96 -13.43
N VAL A 453 25.08 7.06 -14.51
CA VAL A 453 26.25 7.96 -14.58
C VAL A 453 25.86 9.43 -14.40
N PRO A 454 24.85 9.98 -15.09
CA PRO A 454 24.44 11.37 -14.89
C PRO A 454 23.89 11.66 -13.49
N LEU A 455 23.27 10.66 -12.85
CA LEU A 455 22.77 10.77 -11.47
C LEU A 455 23.91 10.78 -10.47
N LEU A 456 24.92 9.91 -10.63
CA LEU A 456 26.14 9.94 -9.83
C LEU A 456 26.85 11.29 -9.95
N GLU A 457 26.98 11.81 -11.17
CA GLU A 457 27.54 13.14 -11.44
C GLU A 457 26.79 14.24 -10.68
N LYS A 458 25.46 14.22 -10.76
CA LYS A 458 24.59 15.16 -10.04
C LYS A 458 24.70 15.04 -8.53
N GLY A 459 24.77 13.82 -8.00
CA GLY A 459 24.93 13.56 -6.58
C GLY A 459 26.27 14.07 -6.04
N ILE A 460 27.37 13.84 -6.77
CA ILE A 460 28.70 14.36 -6.42
C ILE A 460 28.73 15.88 -6.46
N PHE A 461 28.13 16.49 -7.49
CA PHE A 461 27.99 17.94 -7.58
C PHE A 461 27.24 18.53 -6.38
N LEU A 462 26.12 17.92 -5.98
CA LEU A 462 25.39 18.35 -4.78
C LEU A 462 26.21 18.13 -3.51
N HIS A 463 27.00 17.06 -3.44
CA HIS A 463 27.91 16.84 -2.33
C HIS A 463 28.96 17.94 -2.21
N ALA A 464 29.59 18.35 -3.32
CA ALA A 464 30.56 19.44 -3.35
C ALA A 464 30.00 20.77 -2.80
N LYS A 465 28.71 21.00 -3.02
CA LYS A 465 28.01 22.23 -2.61
C LYS A 465 27.77 22.32 -1.11
N PHE A 466 27.59 21.18 -0.42
CA PHE A 466 27.13 21.14 0.97
C PHE A 466 28.06 20.43 1.94
N CYS A 467 29.11 19.75 1.48
CA CYS A 467 30.04 19.05 2.36
C CYS A 467 30.89 20.00 3.19
N SER A 468 31.24 19.58 4.40
CA SER A 468 32.12 20.35 5.28
C SER A 468 33.59 20.29 4.85
N SER A 469 34.44 21.15 5.42
CA SER A 469 35.89 21.14 5.19
C SER A 469 36.53 19.78 5.46
N ASP A 470 36.04 19.08 6.48
CA ASP A 470 36.61 17.82 6.97
C ASP A 470 36.28 16.65 6.02
N GLN A 471 35.27 16.83 5.16
CA GLN A 471 34.86 15.84 4.14
C GLN A 471 35.56 16.06 2.79
N ARG A 472 36.50 17.01 2.69
CA ARG A 472 37.18 17.35 1.44
C ARG A 472 37.96 16.18 0.85
N GLU A 473 38.72 15.46 1.68
CA GLU A 473 39.50 14.28 1.23
C GLU A 473 38.56 13.18 0.72
N PHE A 474 37.49 12.91 1.46
CA PHE A 474 36.45 11.97 1.05
C PHE A 474 35.79 12.38 -0.26
N HIS A 475 35.50 13.67 -0.45
CA HIS A 475 34.92 14.16 -1.68
C HIS A 475 35.86 14.03 -2.89
N HIS A 476 37.15 14.33 -2.73
CA HIS A 476 38.14 14.10 -3.79
C HIS A 476 38.21 12.62 -4.17
N LEU A 477 38.17 11.72 -3.20
CA LEU A 477 38.08 10.28 -3.45
C LEU A 477 36.85 9.90 -4.28
N LEU A 478 35.67 10.48 -3.98
CA LEU A 478 34.47 10.25 -4.79
C LEU A 478 34.64 10.72 -6.24
N ILE A 479 35.27 11.88 -6.46
CA ILE A 479 35.55 12.40 -7.81
C ILE A 479 36.46 11.44 -8.57
N ASP A 480 37.53 10.96 -7.95
CA ASP A 480 38.50 10.10 -8.62
C ASP A 480 37.88 8.74 -8.98
N CYS A 481 37.15 8.13 -8.05
CA CYS A 481 36.39 6.90 -8.33
C CYS A 481 35.33 7.12 -9.41
N PHE A 482 34.65 8.27 -9.41
CA PHE A 482 33.67 8.59 -10.44
C PHE A 482 34.29 8.77 -11.82
N LYS A 483 35.47 9.40 -11.94
CA LYS A 483 36.16 9.54 -13.23
C LYS A 483 36.52 8.17 -13.82
N GLU A 484 37.08 7.27 -13.00
CA GLU A 484 37.40 5.90 -13.42
C GLU A 484 36.11 5.17 -13.83
N TYR A 485 35.08 5.22 -12.99
CA TYR A 485 33.80 4.57 -13.23
C TYR A 485 33.11 5.08 -14.49
N LYS A 486 33.03 6.40 -14.68
CA LYS A 486 32.45 7.05 -15.86
C LYS A 486 33.20 6.65 -17.12
N SER A 487 34.53 6.67 -17.11
CA SER A 487 35.34 6.27 -18.26
C SER A 487 35.05 4.82 -18.67
N HIS A 488 35.00 3.91 -17.70
CA HIS A 488 34.65 2.50 -17.94
C HIS A 488 33.24 2.35 -18.53
N VAL A 489 32.25 2.99 -17.90
CA VAL A 489 30.85 2.86 -18.35
C VAL A 489 30.62 3.49 -19.72
N GLU A 490 31.16 4.68 -19.99
CA GLU A 490 31.00 5.34 -21.30
C GLU A 490 31.67 4.55 -22.43
N GLN A 491 32.81 3.90 -22.15
CA GLN A 491 33.51 3.06 -23.12
C GLN A 491 32.73 1.79 -23.48
N HIS A 492 32.06 1.17 -22.51
CA HIS A 492 31.41 -0.14 -22.68
C HIS A 492 29.91 -0.08 -22.95
N TYR A 493 29.20 0.95 -22.46
CA TYR A 493 27.73 1.06 -22.50
C TYR A 493 27.24 2.36 -23.15
N GLY A 494 28.16 3.21 -23.61
CA GLY A 494 27.85 4.46 -24.29
C GLY A 494 27.65 5.63 -23.33
N LYS A 495 27.75 6.83 -23.92
CA LYS A 495 27.69 8.09 -23.18
C LYS A 495 26.25 8.56 -22.95
N GLN A 496 25.95 8.95 -21.73
CA GLN A 496 24.68 9.59 -21.35
C GLN A 496 24.85 11.11 -21.19
N ALA A 497 23.76 11.85 -21.41
CA ALA A 497 23.77 13.30 -21.25
C ALA A 497 23.88 13.70 -19.78
N SER A 498 24.69 14.72 -19.48
CA SER A 498 24.82 15.26 -18.12
C SER A 498 23.50 15.91 -17.66
N LEU A 499 23.19 15.78 -16.38
CA LEU A 499 22.07 16.48 -15.72
C LEU A 499 22.48 17.87 -15.18
N LEU A 500 23.77 18.24 -15.31
CA LEU A 500 24.30 19.49 -14.80
C LEU A 500 24.23 20.61 -15.85
N PRO A 501 24.01 21.88 -15.43
CA PRO A 501 24.18 23.03 -16.31
C PRO A 501 25.61 23.12 -16.87
N GLU A 502 25.74 23.71 -18.05
CA GLU A 502 27.04 24.00 -18.67
C GLU A 502 27.95 24.79 -17.70
N ASN A 503 29.22 24.40 -17.61
CA ASN A 503 30.25 24.96 -16.71
C ASN A 503 30.12 24.60 -15.22
N SER A 504 29.31 23.60 -14.85
CA SER A 504 29.29 23.09 -13.48
C SER A 504 30.60 22.39 -13.13
N SER A 505 31.15 22.70 -11.94
CA SER A 505 32.36 22.05 -11.41
C SER A 505 31.99 21.01 -10.37
N LEU A 506 32.62 19.83 -10.44
CA LEU A 506 32.52 18.82 -9.38
C LEU A 506 33.42 19.14 -8.19
N GLU A 507 34.40 20.04 -8.33
CA GLU A 507 35.31 20.43 -7.25
C GLU A 507 34.61 21.32 -6.21
N ILE A 508 35.03 21.21 -4.94
CA ILE A 508 34.55 22.06 -3.85
C ILE A 508 34.89 23.54 -4.15
N PRO A 509 33.91 24.47 -4.08
CA PRO A 509 34.15 25.89 -4.31
C PRO A 509 35.27 26.44 -3.40
N LYS A 510 36.25 27.14 -3.98
CA LYS A 510 37.43 27.63 -3.26
C LYS A 510 37.17 28.77 -2.24
N SER A 511 35.92 29.14 -1.96
CA SER A 511 35.61 30.22 -1.00
C SER A 511 34.16 30.23 -0.54
N ASN A 512 33.96 30.20 0.78
CA ASN A 512 32.74 30.63 1.45
C ASN A 512 32.60 32.15 1.31
N VAL A 513 31.95 32.62 0.25
CA VAL A 513 31.28 33.93 0.27
C VAL A 513 29.83 33.68 -0.06
N LEU A 514 29.00 33.67 0.99
CA LEU A 514 27.56 33.70 0.90
C LEU A 514 27.14 34.91 0.05
N VAL A 515 26.76 34.67 -1.19
CA VAL A 515 25.88 35.59 -1.93
C VAL A 515 24.50 34.95 -1.97
N TYR A 516 23.79 35.06 -0.84
CA TYR A 516 22.33 34.99 -0.87
C TYR A 516 21.83 36.25 -1.58
N LYS A 517 21.59 36.17 -2.89
CA LYS A 517 20.66 37.12 -3.53
C LYS A 517 19.25 36.62 -3.27
N GLN A 518 18.66 37.12 -2.19
CA GLN A 518 17.21 37.28 -2.08
C GLN A 518 16.75 38.22 -3.20
N ASN A 519 16.03 37.70 -4.19
CA ASN A 519 15.17 38.54 -5.01
C ASN A 519 13.78 38.57 -4.36
N LEU A 520 13.60 39.57 -3.51
CA LEU A 520 12.32 40.13 -3.09
C LEU A 520 12.39 41.60 -3.50
N ILE A 521 11.72 42.00 -4.59
CA ILE A 521 11.22 43.36 -4.78
C ILE A 521 9.86 43.30 -5.50
N ASP A 522 9.00 44.13 -4.95
CA ASP A 522 7.60 44.43 -5.20
C ASP A 522 7.21 44.81 -6.63
N GLY A 523 5.88 44.86 -6.80
CA GLY A 523 5.21 45.17 -8.05
C GLY A 523 5.23 46.64 -8.46
N SER A 524 4.85 46.84 -9.72
CA SER A 524 4.06 47.99 -10.12
C SER A 524 3.27 47.65 -11.38
N ALA A 525 2.01 48.09 -11.37
CA ALA A 525 0.95 47.80 -12.31
C ALA A 525 1.16 48.40 -13.71
N THR A 526 0.61 47.71 -14.72
CA THR A 526 0.01 48.35 -15.90
C THR A 526 -1.22 47.57 -16.35
N SER A 527 -2.23 48.35 -16.72
CA SER A 527 -3.63 48.05 -17.03
C SER A 527 -3.89 47.35 -18.37
N ASN A 528 -5.07 46.70 -18.41
CA ASN A 528 -5.93 46.39 -19.56
C ASN A 528 -5.34 45.58 -20.72
N ASP A 529 -5.87 44.37 -20.92
CA ASP A 529 -6.84 44.22 -22.00
C ASP A 529 -7.79 43.04 -21.76
N GLY A 530 -9.06 43.25 -22.10
CA GLY A 530 -10.13 42.29 -21.91
C GLY A 530 -10.08 41.18 -22.95
N ARG A 531 -10.41 39.96 -22.52
CA ARG A 531 -11.21 38.97 -23.26
C ARG A 531 -11.41 37.73 -22.39
N TYR A 532 -12.64 37.60 -21.88
CA TYR A 532 -13.17 36.32 -21.46
C TYR A 532 -13.15 35.34 -22.64
N PRO A 533 -12.89 34.07 -22.35
CA PRO A 533 -13.88 33.08 -22.74
C PRO A 533 -14.28 32.24 -21.52
N PHE A 534 -15.59 32.20 -21.28
CA PHE A 534 -16.23 31.13 -20.53
C PHE A 534 -15.76 29.78 -21.09
N SER A 535 -15.08 28.99 -20.27
CA SER A 535 -14.91 27.56 -20.50
C SER A 535 -15.68 26.83 -19.41
N SER A 536 -16.94 26.56 -19.70
CA SER A 536 -17.74 25.54 -19.05
C SER A 536 -17.13 24.17 -19.38
N SER A 537 -16.19 23.72 -18.56
CA SER A 537 -15.69 22.36 -18.57
C SER A 537 -16.29 21.63 -17.38
N ILE A 538 -17.54 21.17 -17.56
CA ILE A 538 -18.10 20.09 -16.76
C ILE A 538 -17.35 18.83 -17.21
N ALA A 539 -16.18 18.59 -16.61
CA ALA A 539 -15.56 17.29 -16.67
C ALA A 539 -16.46 16.34 -15.86
N SER A 540 -16.97 15.32 -16.53
CA SER A 540 -17.74 14.24 -15.94
C SER A 540 -16.94 13.61 -14.79
N ARG A 541 -17.21 14.04 -13.57
CA ARG A 541 -16.78 13.32 -12.38
C ARG A 541 -17.61 12.04 -12.34
N LYS A 542 -16.97 10.89 -12.60
CA LYS A 542 -17.52 9.62 -12.14
C LYS A 542 -17.84 9.81 -10.66
N SER A 543 -19.05 9.45 -10.27
CA SER A 543 -19.45 9.46 -8.87
C SER A 543 -18.52 8.50 -8.13
N ASN A 544 -17.53 9.04 -7.41
CA ASN A 544 -16.65 8.26 -6.54
C ASN A 544 -17.47 7.78 -5.34
N SER A 545 -18.30 6.76 -5.56
CA SER A 545 -19.03 6.10 -4.48
C SER A 545 -18.02 5.50 -3.51
N VAL A 546 -18.27 5.61 -2.21
CA VAL A 546 -17.42 5.04 -1.15
C VAL A 546 -17.21 3.51 -1.35
N ARG A 547 -18.09 2.81 -2.10
CA ARG A 547 -17.91 1.41 -2.51
C ARG A 547 -16.70 1.19 -3.41
N GLU A 548 -16.32 2.17 -4.23
CA GLU A 548 -15.11 2.11 -5.05
C GLU A 548 -13.83 2.16 -4.20
N TRP A 549 -13.92 2.61 -2.94
CA TRP A 549 -12.81 2.51 -2.00
C TRP A 549 -12.65 1.10 -1.43
N GLN A 550 -13.67 0.25 -1.54
CA GLN A 550 -13.68 -1.11 -1.00
C GLN A 550 -13.56 -2.20 -2.07
N ALA A 551 -13.99 -1.92 -3.31
CA ALA A 551 -13.88 -2.78 -4.49
C ALA A 551 -12.57 -2.52 -5.24
#